data_AF-A0A927IIK6-F1
#
_entry.id   AF-A0A927IIK6-F1
#
_cell.length_a   1.000
_cell.length_b   1.000
_cell.length_c   1.000
_cell.angle_alpha   90.00
_cell.angle_beta   90.00
_cell.angle_gamma   90.00
#
_symmetry.space_group_name_H-M   'P 1'
#
loop_
_entity.id
_entity.type
_entity.pdbx_description
1 polymer ?
#
loop_
_entity_poly.entity_id
_entity_poly.type
_entity_poly.pdbx_seq_one_letter_code
_entity_poly.pdbx_strand_id
1 'polypeptide(L)'
;MKQNRSPLNLPISNLLLAGALALAALMLAGCETTGADSTEVAVPQTVTKGMTKSEVVAILGEPLAVEEVVQQGVTAEIWRYEKEVLLSSTIESDGEEERSYIDHKTGEVVIVREPIYRNERVKGTVSAEILIIDGKVVAFKETQGGPEFEVGAGR
;
A
#
# COMPACT_ATOMS: atom_id res chain seq x y z
N MET A 1 24.46 -75.56 -14.18
CA MET A 1 25.06 -75.73 -15.52
C MET A 1 23.94 -75.44 -16.53
N LYS A 2 23.94 -74.46 -17.43
CA LYS A 2 24.98 -73.80 -18.21
C LYS A 2 24.52 -72.34 -18.45
N GLN A 3 25.41 -71.38 -18.19
CA GLN A 3 25.29 -69.99 -18.63
C GLN A 3 25.62 -69.90 -20.12
N ASN A 4 25.01 -68.96 -20.84
CA ASN A 4 25.60 -68.38 -22.05
C ASN A 4 25.48 -66.85 -22.02
N ARG A 5 26.60 -66.22 -22.31
CA ARG A 5 26.98 -64.79 -22.17
C ARG A 5 26.45 -63.99 -23.38
N SER A 6 25.83 -62.82 -23.17
CA SER A 6 26.34 -61.42 -23.35
C SER A 6 26.68 -61.04 -24.82
N PRO A 7 26.77 -59.75 -25.25
CA PRO A 7 26.75 -58.50 -24.48
C PRO A 7 26.00 -57.26 -25.10
N LEU A 8 25.86 -56.24 -24.24
CA LEU A 8 25.96 -54.77 -24.46
C LEU A 8 25.52 -54.13 -25.79
N ASN A 9 24.62 -53.14 -25.68
CA ASN A 9 24.93 -51.75 -26.09
C ASN A 9 23.91 -50.73 -25.54
N LEU A 10 24.34 -49.96 -24.55
CA LEU A 10 23.98 -48.55 -24.31
C LEU A 10 25.30 -47.79 -24.56
N PRO A 11 25.31 -46.53 -25.07
CA PRO A 11 24.73 -45.42 -24.32
C PRO A 11 24.27 -44.16 -25.09
N ILE A 12 23.46 -43.36 -24.39
CA ILE A 12 23.55 -41.88 -24.24
C ILE A 12 23.69 -41.04 -25.51
N SER A 13 22.66 -40.24 -25.80
CA SER A 13 22.83 -38.84 -26.23
C SER A 13 21.57 -38.02 -25.93
N ASN A 14 21.63 -37.24 -24.84
CA ASN A 14 20.94 -35.96 -24.72
C ASN A 14 21.40 -35.07 -25.87
N LEU A 15 20.49 -34.58 -26.72
CA LEU A 15 20.70 -33.31 -27.42
C LEU A 15 19.39 -32.79 -28.03
N LEU A 16 19.03 -31.58 -27.61
CA LEU A 16 18.37 -30.53 -28.39
C LEU A 16 17.04 -30.87 -29.09
N LEU A 17 15.94 -30.40 -28.49
CA LEU A 17 14.93 -29.68 -29.25
C LEU A 17 14.37 -28.53 -28.40
N ALA A 18 15.13 -27.44 -28.35
CA ALA A 18 14.57 -26.13 -28.09
C ALA A 18 13.81 -25.69 -29.35
N GLY A 19 12.54 -25.29 -29.21
CA GLY A 19 11.82 -24.69 -30.34
C GLY A 19 10.31 -24.75 -30.19
N ALA A 20 9.73 -23.57 -29.96
CA ALA A 20 8.35 -23.20 -30.28
C ALA A 20 7.22 -23.73 -29.36
N LEU A 21 6.93 -22.96 -28.31
CA LEU A 21 5.55 -22.54 -28.03
C LEU A 21 5.52 -21.21 -27.25
N ALA A 22 6.13 -20.18 -27.83
CA ALA A 22 5.96 -18.80 -27.41
C ALA A 22 4.73 -18.22 -28.13
N LEU A 23 3.51 -18.43 -27.61
CA LEU A 23 2.33 -17.65 -28.02
C LEU A 23 1.11 -17.81 -27.08
N ALA A 24 1.23 -17.50 -25.79
CA ALA A 24 0.05 -17.33 -24.92
C ALA A 24 0.42 -16.60 -23.62
N ALA A 25 0.39 -15.26 -23.64
CA ALA A 25 0.08 -14.40 -22.47
C ALA A 25 0.18 -12.88 -22.79
N LEU A 26 -0.08 -12.45 -24.03
CA LEU A 26 -0.17 -11.03 -24.40
C LEU A 26 -1.57 -10.44 -24.06
N MET A 27 -2.10 -10.75 -22.88
CA MET A 27 -3.37 -10.22 -22.35
C MET A 27 -3.20 -9.77 -20.89
N LEU A 28 -2.18 -8.95 -20.63
CA LEU A 28 -2.06 -8.16 -19.39
C LEU A 28 -1.78 -6.69 -19.72
N ALA A 29 -2.37 -6.17 -20.80
CA ALA A 29 -2.67 -4.74 -20.88
C ALA A 29 -3.96 -4.46 -20.09
N GLY A 30 -3.95 -4.85 -18.82
CA GLY A 30 -4.82 -4.22 -17.83
C GLY A 30 -4.24 -2.83 -17.63
N CYS A 31 -4.93 -1.83 -18.15
CA CYS A 31 -4.76 -0.46 -17.68
C CYS A 31 -5.26 -0.46 -16.23
N GLU A 32 -4.40 -0.87 -15.31
CA GLU A 32 -4.57 -0.60 -13.90
C GLU A 32 -4.34 0.90 -13.79
N THR A 33 -5.39 1.68 -14.04
CA THR A 33 -5.43 3.01 -13.44
C THR A 33 -5.50 2.73 -11.96
N THR A 34 -4.35 2.64 -11.32
CA THR A 34 -4.23 2.79 -9.88
C THR A 34 -4.57 4.25 -9.61
N GLY A 35 -5.86 4.58 -9.74
CA GLY A 35 -6.44 5.54 -8.82
C GLY A 35 -6.14 4.94 -7.47
N ALA A 36 -5.29 5.63 -6.71
CA ALA A 36 -5.12 5.30 -5.32
C ALA A 36 -6.53 5.37 -4.72
N ASP A 37 -7.19 4.23 -4.63
CA ASP A 37 -8.25 4.03 -3.68
C ASP A 37 -7.58 4.42 -2.37
N SER A 38 -7.96 5.60 -1.89
CA SER A 38 -7.77 6.00 -0.52
C SER A 38 -8.42 4.89 0.28
N THR A 39 -7.65 3.84 0.59
CA THR A 39 -8.03 2.82 1.52
C THR A 39 -8.11 3.56 2.85
N GLU A 40 -9.30 4.09 3.09
CA GLU A 40 -9.77 4.60 4.35
C GLU A 40 -9.71 3.40 5.28
N VAL A 41 -8.53 3.19 5.89
CA VAL A 41 -8.37 2.17 6.90
C VAL A 41 -8.97 2.77 8.15
N ALA A 42 -10.28 2.56 8.31
CA ALA A 42 -10.88 2.49 9.62
C ALA A 42 -10.29 1.25 10.31
N VAL A 43 -9.15 1.43 10.97
CA VAL A 43 -8.43 0.39 11.74
C VAL A 43 -9.33 -0.38 12.73
N PRO A 44 -10.48 0.13 13.27
CA PRO A 44 -11.28 -0.64 14.20
C PRO A 44 -12.51 -1.31 13.58
N GLN A 45 -12.87 -1.04 12.31
CA GLN A 45 -14.04 -1.70 11.72
C GLN A 45 -13.75 -3.13 11.29
N THR A 46 -12.50 -3.43 10.95
CA THR A 46 -12.12 -4.74 10.41
C THR A 46 -11.66 -5.73 11.47
N VAL A 47 -11.08 -5.26 12.58
CA VAL A 47 -10.58 -6.14 13.66
C VAL A 47 -11.64 -6.33 14.75
N THR A 48 -11.95 -7.58 15.05
CA THR A 48 -12.94 -7.95 16.08
C THR A 48 -12.34 -8.84 17.17
N LYS A 49 -12.95 -8.83 18.36
CA LYS A 49 -12.57 -9.73 19.45
C LYS A 49 -12.64 -11.19 19.02
N GLY A 50 -11.67 -11.98 19.44
CA GLY A 50 -11.55 -13.41 19.12
C GLY A 50 -10.72 -13.71 17.88
N MET A 51 -10.38 -12.72 17.05
CA MET A 51 -9.44 -12.89 15.93
C MET A 51 -8.08 -13.35 16.44
N THR A 52 -7.41 -14.20 15.66
CA THR A 52 -6.06 -14.68 15.91
C THR A 52 -5.02 -13.65 15.48
N LYS A 53 -3.81 -13.77 16.04
CA LYS A 53 -2.65 -12.96 15.62
C LYS A 53 -2.45 -12.94 14.10
N SER A 54 -2.52 -14.10 13.46
CA SER A 54 -2.35 -14.23 12.00
C SER A 54 -3.42 -13.50 11.20
N GLU A 55 -4.67 -13.49 11.66
CA GLU A 55 -5.75 -12.76 10.99
C GLU A 55 -5.55 -11.25 11.13
N VAL A 56 -5.12 -10.79 12.31
CA VAL A 56 -4.78 -9.37 12.51
C VAL A 56 -3.64 -8.94 11.61
N VAL A 57 -2.56 -9.73 11.51
CA VAL A 57 -1.44 -9.45 10.59
C VAL A 57 -1.89 -9.46 9.13
N ALA A 58 -2.77 -10.39 8.74
CA ALA A 58 -3.27 -10.44 7.37
C ALA A 58 -4.09 -9.21 6.98
N ILE A 59 -4.77 -8.57 7.95
CA ILE A 59 -5.61 -7.39 7.73
C ILE A 59 -4.82 -6.09 7.86
N LEU A 60 -3.99 -5.96 8.89
CA LEU A 60 -3.32 -4.70 9.27
C LEU A 60 -1.82 -4.68 8.91
N GLY A 61 -1.24 -5.80 8.53
CA GLY A 61 0.21 -5.98 8.42
C GLY A 61 0.88 -6.24 9.77
N GLU A 62 2.21 -6.24 9.75
CA GLU A 62 3.02 -6.42 10.96
C GLU A 62 2.86 -5.21 11.90
N PRO A 63 2.77 -5.43 13.23
CA PRO A 63 2.72 -4.33 14.18
C PRO A 63 4.03 -3.54 14.19
N LEU A 64 3.93 -2.23 14.44
CA LEU A 64 5.08 -1.36 14.61
C LEU A 64 5.89 -1.74 15.87
N ALA A 65 5.17 -2.11 16.94
CA ALA A 65 5.76 -2.56 18.18
C ALA A 65 4.88 -3.62 18.85
N VAL A 66 5.53 -4.56 19.53
CA VAL A 66 4.90 -5.58 20.37
C VAL A 66 5.49 -5.46 21.78
N GLU A 67 4.61 -5.27 22.76
CA GLU A 67 4.98 -5.20 24.17
C GLU A 67 4.37 -6.39 24.92
N GLU A 68 5.20 -7.18 25.59
CA GLU A 68 4.73 -8.28 26.44
C GLU A 68 4.46 -7.78 27.86
N VAL A 69 3.25 -8.03 28.36
CA VAL A 69 2.81 -7.61 29.69
C VAL A 69 2.38 -8.84 30.48
N VAL A 70 3.01 -9.07 31.63
CA VAL A 70 2.64 -10.15 32.54
C VAL A 70 1.95 -9.56 33.76
N GLN A 71 0.68 -9.92 33.98
CA GLN A 71 -0.10 -9.46 35.12
C GLN A 71 -0.86 -10.64 35.74
N GLN A 72 -0.70 -10.84 37.05
CA GLN A 72 -1.43 -11.87 37.81
C GLN A 72 -1.28 -13.29 37.23
N GLY A 73 -0.14 -13.60 36.60
CA GLY A 73 0.12 -14.91 36.00
C GLY A 73 -0.45 -15.09 34.59
N VAL A 74 -1.06 -14.05 34.01
CA VAL A 74 -1.49 -14.02 32.61
C VAL A 74 -0.46 -13.24 31.81
N THR A 75 0.00 -13.83 30.70
CA THR A 75 0.84 -13.15 29.70
C THR A 75 -0.06 -12.58 28.62
N ALA A 76 0.10 -11.29 28.34
CA ALA A 76 -0.59 -10.57 27.28
C ALA A 76 0.43 -9.92 26.35
N GLU A 77 0.04 -9.71 25.10
CA GLU A 77 0.79 -8.93 24.13
C GLU A 77 -0.03 -7.69 23.77
N ILE A 78 0.60 -6.51 23.82
CA ILE A 78 0.03 -5.26 23.31
C ILE A 78 0.71 -4.95 21.99
N TRP A 79 -0.06 -5.00 20.92
CA TRP A 79 0.40 -4.71 19.57
C TRP A 79 0.03 -3.28 19.20
N ARG A 80 1.01 -2.51 18.75
CA ARG A 80 0.83 -1.10 18.38
C ARG A 80 0.96 -0.92 16.88
N TYR A 81 0.02 -0.16 16.32
CA TYR A 81 -0.05 0.20 14.92
C TYR A 81 -0.14 1.72 14.79
N GLU A 82 0.47 2.25 13.75
CA GLU A 82 0.41 3.66 13.43
C GLU A 82 0.32 3.84 11.90
N LYS A 83 -0.54 4.76 11.46
CA LYS A 83 -0.66 5.10 10.05
C LYS A 83 -0.97 6.58 9.88
N GLU A 84 -0.29 7.21 8.93
CA GLU A 84 -0.66 8.54 8.45
C GLU A 84 -1.94 8.45 7.60
N VAL A 85 -2.90 9.31 7.89
CA VAL A 85 -4.14 9.47 7.15
C VAL A 85 -4.24 10.88 6.59
N LEU A 86 -4.79 11.01 5.39
CA LEU A 86 -5.16 12.31 4.85
C LEU A 86 -6.52 12.70 5.46
N LEU A 87 -6.55 13.72 6.30
CA LEU A 87 -7.77 14.21 6.94
C LEU A 87 -8.59 15.11 6.03
N SER A 88 -7.92 15.98 5.27
CA SER A 88 -8.55 16.82 4.26
C SER A 88 -7.55 17.28 3.21
N SER A 89 -8.07 17.70 2.07
CA SER A 89 -7.31 18.43 1.07
C SER A 89 -8.15 19.59 0.56
N THR A 90 -7.57 20.78 0.55
CA THR A 90 -8.21 22.00 0.07
C THR A 90 -7.33 22.61 -1.01
N ILE A 91 -7.96 23.12 -2.06
CA ILE A 91 -7.27 23.93 -3.08
C ILE A 91 -7.55 25.39 -2.72
N GLU A 92 -6.52 26.12 -2.33
CA GLU A 92 -6.62 27.54 -2.01
C GLU A 92 -5.99 28.39 -3.10
N SER A 93 -6.55 29.58 -3.34
CA SER A 93 -5.93 30.57 -4.24
C SER A 93 -4.78 31.25 -3.50
N ASP A 94 -3.57 31.08 -4.03
CA ASP A 94 -2.30 31.57 -3.50
C ASP A 94 -1.75 32.72 -4.37
N GLY A 95 -2.64 33.67 -4.71
CA GLY A 95 -2.32 34.86 -5.49
C GLY A 95 -2.62 34.75 -6.99
N GLU A 96 -2.05 35.66 -7.77
CA GLU A 96 -2.24 35.76 -9.22
C GLU A 96 -0.87 35.89 -9.92
N GLU A 97 -0.71 35.23 -11.07
CA GLU A 97 0.44 35.39 -11.98
C GLU A 97 0.00 36.11 -13.26
N GLU A 98 0.81 37.05 -13.75
CA GLU A 98 0.59 37.68 -15.06
C GLU A 98 1.20 36.80 -16.16
N ARG A 99 0.36 36.27 -17.05
CA ARG A 99 0.76 35.46 -18.19
C ARG A 99 0.39 36.14 -19.50
N SER A 100 1.33 36.14 -20.43
CA SER A 100 1.15 36.72 -21.77
C SER A 100 0.65 35.68 -22.75
N TYR A 101 -0.44 35.98 -23.44
CA TYR A 101 -1.05 35.16 -24.48
C TYR A 101 -1.07 35.90 -25.80
N ILE A 102 -1.02 35.17 -26.92
CA ILE A 102 -1.24 35.75 -28.24
C ILE A 102 -2.73 35.55 -28.58
N ASP A 103 -3.46 36.64 -28.81
CA ASP A 103 -4.82 36.55 -29.33
C ASP A 103 -4.76 36.11 -30.79
N HIS A 104 -5.20 34.88 -31.08
CA HIS A 104 -5.17 34.32 -32.42
C HIS A 104 -6.07 35.03 -33.44
N LYS A 105 -7.00 35.89 -33.00
CA LYS A 105 -7.86 36.67 -33.91
C LYS A 105 -7.23 38.00 -34.33
N THR A 106 -6.51 38.66 -33.43
CA THR A 106 -5.94 39.99 -33.66
C THR A 106 -4.42 39.97 -33.84
N GLY A 107 -3.75 38.91 -33.40
CA GLY A 107 -2.29 38.77 -33.41
C GLY A 107 -1.58 39.57 -32.31
N GLU A 108 -2.33 40.21 -31.42
CA GLU A 108 -1.77 41.04 -30.34
C GLU A 108 -1.43 40.20 -29.11
N VAL A 109 -0.45 40.68 -28.33
CA VAL A 109 -0.12 40.10 -27.03
C VAL A 109 -1.05 40.67 -25.97
N VAL A 110 -1.80 39.79 -25.30
CA VAL A 110 -2.70 40.12 -24.20
C VAL A 110 -2.11 39.59 -22.91
N ILE A 111 -2.04 40.43 -21.88
CA ILE A 111 -1.62 40.04 -20.54
C ILE A 111 -2.87 39.70 -19.73
N VAL A 112 -2.93 38.48 -19.21
CA VAL A 112 -4.03 37.98 -18.38
C VAL A 112 -3.49 37.65 -17.00
N ARG A 113 -4.23 38.01 -15.96
CA ARG A 113 -3.96 37.60 -14.57
C ARG A 113 -4.64 36.28 -14.31
N GLU A 114 -3.87 35.27 -13.95
CA GLU A 114 -4.36 33.93 -13.67
C GLU A 114 -4.15 33.61 -12.18
N PRO A 115 -5.16 33.06 -11.49
CA PRO A 115 -4.98 32.66 -10.10
C PRO A 115 -3.99 31.50 -10.00
N ILE A 116 -3.05 31.62 -9.06
CA ILE A 116 -2.18 30.52 -8.63
C ILE A 116 -2.96 29.71 -7.60
N TYR A 117 -2.97 28.40 -7.74
CA TYR A 117 -3.60 27.51 -6.77
C TYR A 117 -2.54 26.73 -5.99
N ARG A 118 -2.73 26.63 -4.68
CA ARG A 118 -1.92 25.79 -3.80
C ARG A 118 -2.78 24.65 -3.27
N ASN A 119 -2.22 23.45 -3.28
CA ASN A 119 -2.82 22.30 -2.62
C ASN A 119 -2.36 22.28 -1.16
N GLU A 120 -3.29 22.51 -0.26
CA GLU A 120 -3.09 22.24 1.16
C GLU A 120 -3.57 20.82 1.46
N ARG A 121 -2.74 20.05 2.16
CA ARG A 121 -3.08 18.71 2.65
C ARG A 121 -2.96 18.71 4.15
N VAL A 122 -4.04 18.37 4.82
CA VAL A 122 -4.02 18.13 6.26
C VAL A 122 -3.88 16.64 6.45
N LYS A 123 -2.74 16.23 6.99
CA LYS A 123 -2.50 14.87 7.44
C LYS A 123 -2.86 14.74 8.91
N GLY A 124 -3.07 13.52 9.35
CA GLY A 124 -3.16 13.17 10.75
C GLY A 124 -2.58 11.78 10.94
N THR A 125 -2.38 11.40 12.19
CA THR A 125 -1.90 10.06 12.53
C THR A 125 -3.00 9.32 13.25
N VAL A 126 -3.29 8.09 12.83
CA VAL A 126 -4.15 7.18 13.59
C VAL A 126 -3.27 6.12 14.23
N SER A 127 -3.37 5.99 15.55
CA SER A 127 -2.67 4.96 16.32
C SER A 127 -3.69 3.97 16.88
N ALA A 128 -3.38 2.67 16.78
CA ALA A 128 -4.21 1.62 17.35
C ALA A 128 -3.39 0.71 18.25
N GLU A 129 -3.96 0.34 19.40
CA GLU A 129 -3.41 -0.62 20.34
C GLU A 129 -4.35 -1.81 20.43
N ILE A 130 -3.82 -3.02 20.20
CA ILE A 130 -4.56 -4.27 20.24
C ILE A 130 -4.00 -5.13 21.37
N LEU A 131 -4.87 -5.52 22.30
CA LEU A 131 -4.54 -6.42 23.40
C LEU A 131 -4.84 -7.86 22.99
N ILE A 132 -3.83 -8.70 23.08
CA ILE A 132 -3.87 -10.11 22.71
C ILE A 132 -3.54 -10.97 23.92
N ILE A 133 -4.39 -11.94 24.22
CA ILE A 133 -4.19 -12.94 25.27
C ILE A 133 -4.43 -14.31 24.64
N ASP A 134 -3.56 -15.28 24.95
CA ASP A 134 -3.62 -16.64 24.38
C ASP A 134 -3.73 -16.64 22.84
N GLY A 135 -3.03 -15.70 22.20
CA GLY A 135 -3.01 -15.55 20.74
C GLY A 135 -4.29 -14.99 20.11
N LYS A 136 -5.23 -14.47 20.91
CA LYS A 136 -6.48 -13.88 20.44
C LYS A 136 -6.70 -12.44 20.90
N VAL A 137 -7.32 -11.64 20.05
CA VAL A 137 -7.72 -10.26 20.38
C VAL A 137 -8.79 -10.27 21.47
N VAL A 138 -8.51 -9.60 22.58
CA VAL A 138 -9.47 -9.44 23.69
C VAL A 138 -9.99 -8.01 23.84
N ALA A 139 -9.18 -7.03 23.44
CA ALA A 139 -9.53 -5.62 23.44
C ALA A 139 -8.72 -4.87 22.39
N PHE A 140 -9.22 -3.70 22.00
CA PHE A 140 -8.48 -2.76 21.16
C PHE A 140 -8.92 -1.34 21.49
N LYS A 141 -8.02 -0.39 21.24
CA LYS A 141 -8.23 1.03 21.42
C LYS A 141 -7.64 1.77 20.22
N GLU A 142 -8.42 2.69 19.67
CA GLU A 142 -7.94 3.64 18.67
C GLU A 142 -7.73 5.02 19.32
N THR A 143 -6.68 5.70 18.90
CA THR A 143 -6.44 7.10 19.22
C THR A 143 -6.14 7.85 17.93
N GLN A 144 -6.93 8.87 17.62
CA GLN A 144 -6.64 9.79 16.52
C GLN A 144 -5.73 10.90 17.05
N GLY A 145 -4.57 11.04 16.42
CA GLY A 145 -3.66 12.16 16.59
C GLY A 145 -4.22 13.44 15.98
N GLY A 146 -3.68 14.58 16.44
CA GLY A 146 -4.07 15.89 15.93
C GLY A 146 -3.66 16.11 14.46
N PRO A 147 -4.25 17.12 13.79
CA PRO A 147 -3.90 17.46 12.42
C PRO A 147 -2.49 18.02 12.32
N GLU A 148 -1.76 17.60 11.28
CA GLU A 148 -0.49 18.13 10.83
C GLU A 148 -0.66 18.71 9.42
N PHE A 149 -0.21 19.94 9.21
CA PHE A 149 -0.45 20.70 7.98
C PHE A 149 0.75 20.59 7.04
N GLU A 150 0.56 19.98 5.88
CA GLU A 150 1.55 19.99 4.80
C GLU A 150 1.12 20.98 3.71
N VAL A 151 1.93 22.02 3.54
CA VAL A 151 1.73 23.07 2.55
C VAL A 151 2.62 22.78 1.35
N GLY A 152 2.06 22.15 0.31
CA GLY A 152 2.78 21.85 -0.93
C GLY A 152 2.72 23.03 -1.90
N ALA A 153 3.86 23.59 -2.30
CA ALA A 153 3.90 24.60 -3.35
C ALA A 153 3.42 23.97 -4.68
N GLY A 154 2.26 24.43 -5.17
CA GLY A 154 1.79 24.08 -6.52
C GLY A 154 2.80 24.59 -7.54
N ARG A 155 3.25 23.72 -8.44
CA ARG A 155 4.04 24.06 -9.63
C ARG A 155 3.19 23.87 -10.87
#